data_AF-A0A328S766-F1
#
_entry.id   AF-A0A328S766-F1
#
_cell.length_a   1.000
_cell.length_b   1.000
_cell.length_c   1.000
_cell.angle_alpha   90.00
_cell.angle_beta   90.00
_cell.angle_gamma   90.00
#
_symmetry.space_group_name_H-M   'P 1'
#
loop_
_entity.id
_entity.type
_entity.pdbx_description
1 polymer ?
#
loop_
_entity_poly.entity_id
_entity_poly.type
_entity_poly.pdbx_seq_one_letter_code
_entity_poly.pdbx_strand_id
1 'polypeptide(L)'
;MILPTGAPHNIVMYTVSGIPFESFFLLLLPYVAVSVMFLFAVILIIPADDILLPDFGRVHIYRNHFFKRVFLGVDYYLLLTFIALFVLIGNLENISFFSLLFKKWIIGNEVISGVILSQIISNVPAAMLLSGFSSNFGAIIVGINIGGFGTLIASMANLISFKILVRQYSEFKIRYLVVFTVLNIVLLGILLVVNLFT
;
A
#
# COMPACT_ATOMS: atom_id res chain seq x y z
N MET A 1 -4.10 -4.00 5.24
CA MET A 1 -5.30 -3.35 4.68
C MET A 1 -6.34 -3.01 5.74
N ILE A 2 -6.75 -3.95 6.62
CA ILE A 2 -7.86 -3.75 7.57
C ILE A 2 -7.72 -2.54 8.51
N LEU A 3 -6.55 -2.41 9.15
CA LEU A 3 -6.37 -1.47 10.25
C LEU A 3 -5.87 -0.12 9.73
N PRO A 4 -6.32 1.00 10.32
CA PRO A 4 -5.74 2.33 10.08
C PRO A 4 -4.23 2.36 10.32
N THR A 5 -3.75 1.63 11.32
CA THR A 5 -2.31 1.53 11.68
C THR A 5 -1.56 0.45 10.92
N GLY A 6 -2.25 -0.39 10.14
CA GLY A 6 -1.66 -1.56 9.50
C GLY A 6 -0.84 -1.27 8.24
N ALA A 7 -0.92 -0.05 7.70
CA ALA A 7 -0.11 0.37 6.55
C ALA A 7 0.07 1.91 6.53
N PRO A 8 1.21 2.44 6.06
CA PRO A 8 1.48 3.87 6.10
C PRO A 8 0.45 4.73 5.37
N HIS A 9 -0.04 4.26 4.21
CA HIS A 9 -1.06 4.98 3.44
C HIS A 9 -2.41 5.06 4.18
N ASN A 10 -2.76 4.03 4.96
CA ASN A 10 -3.96 4.05 5.80
C ASN A 10 -3.82 5.01 6.98
N ILE A 11 -2.62 5.12 7.56
CA ILE A 11 -2.35 6.10 8.64
C ILE A 11 -2.60 7.50 8.12
N VAL A 12 -2.04 7.84 6.95
CA VAL A 12 -2.25 9.14 6.30
C VAL A 12 -3.74 9.39 6.09
N MET A 13 -4.44 8.45 5.43
CA MET A 13 -5.87 8.67 5.16
C MET A 13 -6.69 8.78 6.45
N TYR A 14 -6.39 8.01 7.49
CA TYR A 14 -7.08 8.10 8.77
C TYR A 14 -6.85 9.44 9.46
N THR A 15 -5.62 9.98 9.40
CA THR A 15 -5.32 11.28 10.02
C THR A 15 -5.94 12.46 9.28
N VAL A 16 -6.03 12.40 7.94
CA VAL A 16 -6.59 13.52 7.15
C VAL A 16 -8.11 13.43 7.02
N SER A 17 -8.69 12.22 6.97
CA SER A 17 -10.13 12.05 6.70
C SER A 17 -11.04 12.25 7.90
N GLY A 18 -10.53 12.05 9.13
CA GLY A 18 -11.35 12.08 10.34
C GLY A 18 -12.44 10.99 10.42
N ILE A 19 -12.39 9.99 9.54
CA ILE A 19 -13.36 8.88 9.51
C ILE A 19 -13.21 8.07 10.80
N PRO A 20 -14.32 7.73 11.51
CA PRO A 20 -14.25 6.91 12.70
C PRO A 20 -13.74 5.51 12.37
N PHE A 21 -13.05 4.89 13.32
CA PHE A 21 -12.43 3.57 13.15
C PHE A 21 -13.40 2.52 12.58
N GLU A 22 -14.64 2.47 13.08
CA GLU A 22 -15.66 1.51 12.65
C GLU A 22 -15.99 1.67 11.16
N SER A 23 -16.24 2.91 10.71
CA SER A 23 -16.51 3.18 9.30
C SER A 23 -15.31 2.84 8.41
N PHE A 24 -14.09 3.12 8.86
CA PHE A 24 -12.88 2.74 8.14
C PHE A 24 -12.75 1.22 8.01
N PHE A 25 -13.00 0.49 9.11
CA PHE A 25 -12.95 -0.96 9.17
C PHE A 25 -14.00 -1.60 8.26
N LEU A 26 -15.27 -1.15 8.36
CA LEU A 26 -16.38 -1.66 7.56
C LEU A 26 -16.19 -1.38 6.07
N LEU A 27 -15.66 -0.21 5.73
CA LEU A 27 -15.33 0.17 4.36
C LEU A 27 -14.36 -0.83 3.69
N LEU A 28 -13.36 -1.33 4.43
CA LEU A 28 -12.33 -2.22 3.90
C LEU A 28 -12.66 -3.71 4.07
N LEU A 29 -13.65 -4.06 4.88
CA LEU A 29 -14.02 -5.43 5.20
C LEU A 29 -14.28 -6.33 3.98
N PRO A 30 -15.07 -5.94 2.95
CA PRO A 30 -15.34 -6.83 1.82
C PRO A 30 -14.07 -7.15 1.02
N TYR A 31 -13.22 -6.15 0.80
CA TYR A 31 -11.94 -6.32 0.08
C TYR A 31 -10.99 -7.25 0.82
N VAL A 32 -10.96 -7.13 2.15
CA VAL A 32 -10.14 -7.98 3.01
C VAL A 32 -10.64 -9.41 2.98
N ALA A 33 -11.95 -9.64 3.12
CA ALA A 33 -12.52 -10.97 3.11
C ALA A 33 -12.16 -11.71 1.82
N VAL A 34 -12.33 -11.05 0.67
CA VAL A 34 -11.96 -11.58 -0.64
C VAL A 34 -10.45 -11.82 -0.75
N SER A 35 -9.61 -10.92 -0.24
CA SER A 35 -8.16 -11.09 -0.25
C SER A 35 -7.70 -12.28 0.60
N VAL A 36 -8.33 -12.51 1.76
CA VAL A 36 -8.05 -13.66 2.63
C VAL A 36 -8.50 -14.97 1.97
N MET A 37 -9.67 -14.99 1.35
CA MET A 37 -10.14 -16.16 0.60
C MET A 37 -9.22 -16.49 -0.58
N PHE A 38 -8.79 -15.46 -1.32
CA PHE A 38 -7.84 -15.62 -2.42
C PHE A 38 -6.50 -16.16 -1.92
N LEU A 39 -5.96 -15.60 -0.84
CA LEU A 39 -4.71 -16.07 -0.22
C LEU A 39 -4.83 -17.54 0.22
N PHE A 40 -5.95 -17.90 0.85
CA PHE A 40 -6.21 -19.28 1.26
C PHE A 40 -6.24 -20.24 0.06
N ALA A 41 -6.91 -19.87 -1.03
CA ALA A 41 -6.93 -20.66 -2.26
C ALA A 41 -5.51 -20.81 -2.86
N VAL A 42 -4.71 -19.74 -2.86
CA VAL A 42 -3.31 -19.78 -3.34
C VAL A 42 -2.47 -20.75 -2.51
N ILE A 43 -2.60 -20.72 -1.17
CA ILE A 43 -1.86 -21.62 -0.26
C ILE A 43 -2.21 -23.09 -0.52
N LEU A 44 -3.46 -23.39 -0.91
CA LEU A 44 -3.89 -24.76 -1.20
C LEU A 44 -3.46 -25.25 -2.59
N ILE A 45 -3.38 -24.35 -3.58
CA ILE A 45 -3.13 -24.70 -4.99
C ILE A 45 -1.63 -24.70 -5.31
N ILE A 46 -0.89 -23.73 -4.78
CA ILE A 46 0.53 -23.55 -5.08
C ILE A 46 1.35 -24.35 -4.07
N PRO A 47 2.09 -25.39 -4.50
CA PRO A 47 2.93 -26.16 -3.59
C PRO A 47 4.02 -25.28 -2.98
N ALA A 48 4.31 -25.50 -1.70
CA ALA A 48 5.42 -24.83 -1.04
C ALA A 48 6.74 -25.35 -1.60
N ASP A 49 7.67 -24.43 -1.89
CA ASP A 49 9.05 -24.77 -2.14
C ASP A 49 9.74 -25.11 -0.81
N ASP A 50 10.69 -26.05 -0.83
CA ASP A 50 11.54 -26.39 0.32
C ASP A 50 12.57 -25.28 0.56
N ILE A 51 12.09 -24.16 1.12
CA ILE A 51 12.90 -23.01 1.49
C ILE A 51 13.25 -23.14 2.96
N LEU A 52 14.54 -23.24 3.28
CA LEU A 52 15.01 -23.14 4.67
C LEU A 52 14.81 -21.70 5.14
N LEU A 53 13.70 -21.43 5.82
CA LEU A 53 13.49 -20.12 6.41
C LEU A 53 14.67 -19.81 7.35
N PRO A 54 15.22 -18.58 7.33
CA PRO A 54 16.20 -18.17 8.31
C PRO A 54 15.63 -18.45 9.69
N ASP A 55 16.43 -19.05 10.57
CA ASP A 55 16.00 -19.31 11.93
C ASP A 55 15.59 -17.96 12.54
N PHE A 56 14.29 -17.77 12.80
CA PHE A 56 13.76 -16.56 13.42
C PHE A 56 14.23 -16.60 14.88
N GLY A 57 15.49 -16.26 15.11
CA GLY A 57 16.10 -16.25 16.42
C GLY A 57 15.26 -15.42 17.38
N ARG A 58 15.27 -15.80 18.67
CA ARG A 58 14.56 -15.06 19.72
C ARG A 58 14.92 -13.58 19.62
N VAL A 59 13.91 -12.74 19.36
CA VAL A 59 14.07 -11.28 19.37
C VAL A 59 14.41 -10.87 20.79
N HIS A 60 15.70 -10.67 21.07
CA HIS A 60 16.15 -10.17 22.35
C HIS A 60 15.89 -8.67 22.40
N ILE A 61 14.89 -8.25 23.18
CA ILE A 61 14.63 -6.84 23.45
C ILE A 61 15.67 -6.36 24.45
N TYR A 62 16.81 -5.93 23.93
CA TYR A 62 17.84 -5.27 24.72
C TYR A 62 17.35 -3.89 25.15
N ARG A 63 16.86 -3.78 26.39
CA ARG A 63 16.35 -2.53 26.98
C ARG A 63 17.40 -1.42 27.01
N ASN A 64 18.68 -1.80 27.18
CA ASN A 64 19.79 -0.85 27.09
C ASN A 64 19.97 -0.37 25.65
N HIS A 65 20.03 0.95 25.47
CA HIS A 65 20.14 1.61 24.17
C HIS A 65 18.96 1.38 23.22
N PHE A 66 17.79 0.95 23.71
CA PHE A 66 16.59 0.77 22.89
C PHE A 66 16.24 2.06 22.12
N PHE A 67 16.06 3.18 22.84
CA PHE A 67 15.77 4.46 22.21
C PHE A 67 16.85 4.88 21.21
N LYS A 68 18.13 4.72 21.55
CA LYS A 68 19.24 5.04 20.63
C LYS A 68 19.19 4.21 19.35
N ARG A 69 18.87 2.92 19.44
CA ARG A 69 18.68 2.04 18.27
C ARG A 69 17.46 2.41 17.44
N VAL A 70 16.34 2.73 18.09
CA VAL A 70 15.14 3.19 17.39
C VAL A 70 15.43 4.48 16.63
N PHE A 71 15.98 5.51 17.29
CA PHE A 71 16.30 6.78 16.65
C PHE A 71 17.36 6.65 15.54
N LEU A 72 18.36 5.77 15.70
CA LEU A 72 19.35 5.52 14.64
C LEU A 72 18.83 4.61 13.51
N GLY A 73 17.78 3.83 13.77
CA GLY A 73 17.15 2.91 12.81
C GLY A 73 16.05 3.55 11.97
N VAL A 74 15.67 4.81 12.25
CA VAL A 74 14.73 5.56 11.42
C VAL A 74 15.39 5.89 10.08
N ASP A 75 14.67 5.64 8.98
CA ASP A 75 15.05 6.09 7.65
C ASP A 75 14.70 7.58 7.49
N TYR A 76 15.62 8.47 7.89
CA TYR A 76 15.43 9.91 7.80
C TYR A 76 15.34 10.42 6.36
N TYR A 77 15.91 9.71 5.37
CA TYR A 77 15.75 10.06 3.96
C TYR A 77 14.31 9.81 3.49
N LEU A 78 13.71 8.70 3.92
CA LEU A 78 12.29 8.42 3.67
C LEU A 78 11.39 9.47 4.35
N LEU A 79 11.68 9.83 5.60
CA LEU A 79 10.93 10.87 6.31
C LEU A 79 11.03 12.22 5.58
N LEU A 80 12.23 12.62 5.15
CA LEU A 80 12.43 13.82 4.35
C LEU A 80 11.66 13.77 3.02
N THR A 81 11.61 12.60 2.38
CA THR A 81 10.83 12.39 1.16
C THR A 81 9.34 12.63 1.41
N PHE A 82 8.79 12.15 2.52
CA PHE A 82 7.40 12.45 2.89
C PHE A 82 7.18 13.95 3.12
N ILE A 83 8.08 14.63 3.83
CA ILE A 83 7.99 16.09 4.02
C ILE A 83 8.00 16.81 2.67
N ALA A 84 8.93 16.45 1.78
CA ALA A 84 9.01 17.04 0.44
C ALA A 84 7.74 16.77 -0.39
N LEU A 85 7.16 15.57 -0.28
CA LEU A 85 5.90 15.23 -0.94
C LEU A 85 4.73 16.07 -0.41
N PHE A 86 4.61 16.27 0.90
CA PHE A 86 3.57 17.15 1.47
C PHE A 86 3.71 18.58 0.97
N VAL A 87 4.94 19.12 0.96
CA VAL A 87 5.20 20.47 0.43
C VAL A 87 4.87 20.53 -1.07
N LEU A 88 5.27 19.53 -1.85
CA LEU A 88 5.00 19.47 -3.28
C LEU A 88 3.50 19.45 -3.56
N ILE A 89 2.74 18.56 -2.90
CA ILE A 89 1.30 18.41 -3.08
C ILE A 89 0.57 19.70 -2.68
N GLY A 90 0.93 20.29 -1.53
CA GLY A 90 0.38 21.56 -1.10
C GLY A 90 0.63 22.69 -2.10
N ASN A 91 1.82 22.76 -2.71
CA ASN A 91 2.09 23.75 -3.77
C ASN A 91 1.29 23.46 -5.05
N LEU A 92 1.16 22.20 -5.46
CA LEU A 92 0.36 21.82 -6.64
C LEU A 92 -1.12 22.17 -6.47
N GLU A 93 -1.67 22.06 -5.25
CA GLU A 93 -3.04 22.45 -4.93
C GLU A 93 -3.28 23.96 -5.10
N ASN A 94 -2.27 24.77 -4.77
CA ASN A 94 -2.32 26.23 -4.87
C ASN A 94 -2.11 26.78 -6.30
N ILE A 95 -1.58 25.97 -7.23
CA ILE A 95 -1.44 26.35 -8.64
C ILE A 95 -2.72 26.01 -9.39
N SER A 96 -3.44 27.04 -9.87
CA SER A 96 -4.75 26.91 -10.50
C SER A 96 -4.79 25.90 -11.67
N PHE A 97 -3.75 25.87 -12.52
CA PHE A 97 -3.64 24.92 -13.62
C PHE A 97 -3.65 23.46 -13.15
N PHE A 98 -2.79 23.12 -12.19
CA PHE A 98 -2.68 21.75 -11.68
C PHE A 98 -3.91 21.36 -10.86
N SER A 99 -4.43 22.28 -10.03
CA SER A 99 -5.65 22.06 -9.26
C SER A 99 -6.84 21.72 -10.15
N LEU A 100 -7.06 22.46 -11.25
CA LEU A 100 -8.12 22.18 -12.22
C LEU A 100 -7.89 20.86 -12.96
N LEU A 101 -6.66 20.61 -13.41
CA LEU A 101 -6.31 19.39 -14.15
C LEU A 101 -6.54 18.14 -13.28
N PHE A 102 -6.02 18.13 -12.05
CA PHE A 102 -6.14 17.01 -11.14
C PHE A 102 -7.57 16.82 -10.67
N LYS A 103 -8.30 17.88 -10.31
CA LYS A 103 -9.72 17.77 -9.93
C LYS A 103 -10.56 17.16 -11.06
N LYS A 104 -10.32 17.56 -12.32
CA LYS A 104 -11.02 17.01 -13.48
C LYS A 104 -10.79 15.51 -13.65
N TRP A 105 -9.60 15.01 -13.34
CA TRP A 105 -9.27 13.59 -13.45
C TRP A 105 -9.77 12.78 -12.25
N ILE A 106 -9.63 13.34 -11.04
CA ILE A 106 -9.82 12.61 -9.78
C ILE A 106 -11.30 12.59 -9.36
N ILE A 107 -12.02 13.71 -9.46
CA ILE A 107 -13.38 13.81 -8.94
C ILE A 107 -14.31 12.89 -9.73
N GLY A 108 -14.97 11.97 -9.02
CA GLY A 108 -15.84 10.95 -9.59
C GLY A 108 -15.10 9.68 -10.06
N ASN A 109 -13.77 9.68 -10.06
CA ASN A 109 -12.93 8.54 -10.42
C ASN A 109 -11.90 8.24 -9.32
N GLU A 110 -12.18 8.54 -8.06
CA GLU A 110 -11.20 8.48 -6.97
C GLU A 110 -10.62 7.07 -6.77
N VAL A 111 -11.45 6.03 -6.91
CA VAL A 111 -11.01 4.63 -6.79
C VAL A 111 -10.01 4.29 -7.90
N ILE A 112 -10.38 4.54 -9.16
CA ILE A 112 -9.55 4.24 -10.33
C ILE A 112 -8.28 5.09 -10.31
N SER A 113 -8.39 6.37 -9.95
CA SER A 113 -7.25 7.27 -9.78
C SER A 113 -6.29 6.75 -8.70
N GLY A 114 -6.83 6.25 -7.59
CA GLY A 114 -6.09 5.55 -6.53
C GLY A 114 -5.33 4.34 -7.03
N VAL A 115 -5.99 3.49 -7.82
CA VAL A 115 -5.38 2.30 -8.40
C VAL A 115 -4.24 2.66 -9.34
N ILE A 116 -4.50 3.52 -10.33
CA ILE A 116 -3.53 3.92 -11.36
C ILE A 116 -2.33 4.62 -10.73
N LEU A 117 -2.56 5.61 -9.85
CA LEU A 117 -1.46 6.32 -9.19
C LEU A 117 -0.64 5.36 -8.34
N SER A 118 -1.26 4.44 -7.63
CA SER A 118 -0.50 3.46 -6.84
C SER A 118 0.43 2.64 -7.72
N GLN A 119 0.03 2.21 -8.93
CA GLN A 119 0.92 1.48 -9.84
C GLN A 119 2.16 2.27 -10.28
N ILE A 120 2.05 3.60 -10.38
CA ILE A 120 3.09 4.47 -10.93
C ILE A 120 4.00 5.02 -9.82
N ILE A 121 3.41 5.52 -8.74
CA ILE A 121 4.13 6.24 -7.67
C ILE A 121 4.13 5.52 -6.33
N SER A 122 3.41 4.40 -6.18
CA SER A 122 3.15 3.67 -4.93
C SER A 122 1.99 4.22 -4.10
N ASN A 123 1.42 3.35 -3.26
CA ASN A 123 0.20 3.59 -2.49
C ASN A 123 0.29 4.74 -1.45
N VAL A 124 1.46 4.99 -0.85
CA VAL A 124 1.63 6.09 0.12
C VAL A 124 1.60 7.48 -0.53
N PRO A 125 2.46 7.81 -1.51
CA PRO A 125 2.40 9.11 -2.17
C PRO A 125 1.10 9.29 -2.99
N ALA A 126 0.50 8.22 -3.51
CA ALA A 126 -0.82 8.28 -4.13
C ALA A 126 -1.90 8.75 -3.14
N ALA A 127 -1.91 8.23 -1.92
CA ALA A 127 -2.82 8.66 -0.87
C ALA A 127 -2.67 10.14 -0.55
N MET A 128 -1.42 10.60 -0.37
CA MET A 128 -1.12 11.99 -0.09
C MET A 128 -1.61 12.90 -1.22
N LEU A 129 -1.29 12.57 -2.47
CA LEU A 129 -1.69 13.38 -3.63
C LEU A 129 -3.21 13.47 -3.76
N LEU A 130 -3.90 12.33 -3.73
CA LEU A 130 -5.36 12.29 -3.90
C LEU A 130 -6.09 13.04 -2.79
N SER A 131 -5.61 12.95 -1.54
CA SER A 131 -6.19 13.65 -0.40
C SER A 131 -6.14 15.18 -0.50
N GLY A 132 -5.25 15.74 -1.33
CA GLY A 132 -5.18 17.18 -1.61
C GLY A 132 -6.15 17.67 -2.70
N PHE A 133 -6.77 16.77 -3.48
CA PHE A 133 -7.62 17.16 -4.62
C PHE A 133 -9.05 16.60 -4.57
N SER A 134 -9.36 15.64 -3.70
CA SER A 134 -10.73 15.16 -3.47
C SER A 134 -11.02 14.94 -1.98
N SER A 135 -12.26 15.24 -1.59
CA SER A 135 -12.80 15.03 -0.24
C SER A 135 -13.50 13.67 -0.09
N ASN A 136 -13.63 12.88 -1.15
CA ASN A 136 -14.19 11.52 -1.09
C ASN A 136 -13.15 10.54 -0.54
N PHE A 137 -12.80 10.71 0.73
CA PHE A 137 -11.76 9.93 1.40
C PHE A 137 -12.06 8.42 1.39
N GLY A 138 -13.34 8.02 1.46
CA GLY A 138 -13.73 6.61 1.38
C GLY A 138 -13.31 5.97 0.06
N ALA A 139 -13.64 6.62 -1.07
CA ALA A 139 -13.24 6.14 -2.39
C ALA A 139 -11.72 6.15 -2.58
N ILE A 140 -11.02 7.17 -2.05
CA ILE A 140 -9.55 7.22 -2.07
C ILE A 140 -8.97 6.04 -1.27
N ILE A 141 -9.44 5.80 -0.05
CA ILE A 141 -9.01 4.70 0.84
C ILE A 141 -9.16 3.37 0.12
N VAL A 142 -10.30 3.12 -0.51
CA VAL A 142 -10.53 1.90 -1.30
C VAL A 142 -9.56 1.83 -2.48
N GLY A 143 -9.46 2.90 -3.27
CA GLY A 143 -8.59 2.96 -4.46
C GLY A 143 -7.12 2.70 -4.18
N ILE A 144 -6.53 3.32 -3.16
CA ILE A 144 -5.11 3.12 -2.81
C ILE A 144 -4.84 1.75 -2.18
N ASN A 145 -5.83 1.15 -1.53
CA ASN A 145 -5.71 -0.20 -0.98
C ASN A 145 -5.75 -1.22 -2.10
N ILE A 146 -6.77 -1.19 -2.96
CA ILE A 146 -6.83 -2.02 -4.18
C ILE A 146 -5.57 -1.80 -5.02
N GLY A 147 -5.17 -0.54 -5.20
CA GLY A 147 -3.98 -0.13 -5.94
C GLY A 147 -2.65 -0.58 -5.33
N GLY A 148 -2.62 -1.06 -4.09
CA GLY A 148 -1.40 -1.65 -3.50
C GLY A 148 -1.04 -3.02 -4.07
N PHE A 149 -1.99 -3.67 -4.75
CA PHE A 149 -1.76 -4.87 -5.57
C PHE A 149 -1.32 -4.49 -6.99
N GLY A 150 -1.01 -5.47 -7.82
CA GLY A 150 -0.47 -5.29 -9.18
C GLY A 150 1.06 -5.37 -9.22
N THR A 151 1.73 -4.25 -9.47
CA THR A 151 3.19 -4.23 -9.67
C THR A 151 3.98 -4.28 -8.35
N LEU A 152 5.29 -4.51 -8.45
CA LEU A 152 6.18 -4.37 -7.30
C LEU A 152 6.21 -2.94 -6.76
N ILE A 153 6.10 -1.93 -7.62
CA ILE A 153 6.18 -0.51 -7.25
C ILE A 153 4.91 -0.08 -6.51
N ALA A 154 3.78 -0.74 -6.80
CA ALA A 154 2.47 -0.48 -6.23
C ALA A 154 2.44 -0.32 -4.71
N SER A 155 3.29 -1.08 -4.01
CA SER A 155 3.43 -1.00 -2.56
C SER A 155 4.87 -1.24 -2.10
N MET A 156 5.29 -0.48 -1.08
CA MET A 156 6.58 -0.69 -0.42
C MET A 156 6.71 -2.10 0.17
N ALA A 157 5.62 -2.72 0.63
CA ALA A 157 5.63 -4.09 1.14
C ALA A 157 6.06 -5.11 0.07
N ASN A 158 5.68 -4.89 -1.19
CA ASN A 158 6.02 -5.75 -2.32
C ASN A 158 7.53 -5.68 -2.61
N LEU A 159 8.09 -4.47 -2.60
CA LEU A 159 9.53 -4.24 -2.76
C LEU A 159 10.35 -4.85 -1.61
N ILE A 160 9.89 -4.72 -0.37
CA ILE A 160 10.57 -5.29 0.80
C ILE A 160 10.62 -6.82 0.66
N SER A 161 9.48 -7.46 0.37
CA SER A 161 9.38 -8.91 0.20
C SER A 161 10.29 -9.41 -0.91
N PHE A 162 10.30 -8.71 -2.06
CA PHE A 162 11.19 -9.02 -3.17
C PHE A 162 12.67 -8.87 -2.81
N LYS A 163 13.06 -7.80 -2.12
CA LYS A 163 14.45 -7.56 -1.68
C LYS A 163 14.93 -8.65 -0.73
N ILE A 164 14.07 -9.10 0.20
CA ILE A 164 14.40 -10.19 1.13
C ILE A 164 14.64 -11.48 0.36
N LEU A 165 13.74 -11.84 -0.56
CA LEU A 165 13.87 -13.05 -1.36
C LEU A 165 15.13 -13.03 -2.23
N VAL A 166 15.37 -11.97 -2.99
CA VAL A 166 16.54 -11.90 -3.88
C VAL A 166 17.87 -11.94 -3.11
N ARG A 167 17.88 -11.45 -1.86
CA ARG A 167 19.07 -11.48 -1.00
C ARG A 167 19.40 -12.87 -0.49
N GLN A 168 18.39 -13.72 -0.26
CA GLN A 168 18.58 -15.06 0.31
C GLN A 168 18.55 -16.17 -0.75
N TYR A 169 17.74 -15.99 -1.79
CA TYR A 169 17.42 -16.97 -2.82
C TYR A 169 17.35 -16.31 -4.19
N SER A 170 18.50 -15.80 -4.65
CA SER A 170 18.62 -15.05 -5.90
C SER A 170 18.16 -15.84 -7.15
N GLU A 171 18.25 -17.16 -7.10
CA GLU A 171 17.83 -18.12 -8.12
C GLU A 171 16.32 -18.11 -8.37
N PHE A 172 15.51 -17.77 -7.35
CA PHE A 172 14.05 -17.70 -7.48
C PHE A 172 13.55 -16.33 -7.95
N LYS A 173 14.44 -15.36 -8.21
CA LYS A 173 14.08 -13.97 -8.56
C LYS A 173 13.03 -13.88 -9.67
N ILE A 174 13.27 -14.53 -10.81
CA ILE A 174 12.38 -14.44 -11.98
C ILE A 174 11.06 -15.16 -11.72
N ARG A 175 11.11 -16.37 -11.15
CA ARG A 175 9.91 -17.15 -10.82
C ARG A 175 9.03 -16.39 -9.82
N TYR A 176 9.63 -15.82 -8.77
CA TYR A 176 8.93 -14.98 -7.81
C TYR A 176 8.28 -13.79 -8.51
N LEU A 177 9.01 -13.04 -9.34
CA LEU A 177 8.46 -11.89 -10.05
C LEU A 177 7.24 -12.26 -10.89
N VAL A 178 7.29 -13.36 -11.63
CA VAL A 178 6.18 -13.82 -12.47
C VAL A 178 4.98 -14.23 -11.62
N VAL A 179 5.17 -15.14 -10.66
CA VAL A 179 4.08 -15.63 -9.81
C VAL A 179 3.47 -14.49 -9.00
N PHE A 180 4.32 -13.66 -8.38
CA PHE A 180 3.90 -12.48 -7.65
C PHE A 180 3.04 -11.57 -8.52
N THR A 181 3.53 -11.18 -9.71
CA THR A 181 2.84 -10.22 -10.57
C THR A 181 1.52 -10.77 -11.08
N VAL A 182 1.47 -12.04 -11.50
CA VAL A 182 0.25 -12.68 -11.98
C VAL A 182 -0.81 -12.72 -10.86
N LEU A 183 -0.46 -13.24 -9.69
CA LEU A 183 -1.40 -13.33 -8.56
C LEU A 183 -1.91 -11.95 -8.14
N ASN A 184 -1.03 -10.95 -8.11
CA ASN A 184 -1.38 -9.59 -7.72
C ASN A 184 -2.26 -8.89 -8.76
N ILE A 185 -2.04 -9.10 -10.07
CA ILE A 185 -2.90 -8.56 -11.13
C ILE A 185 -4.27 -9.24 -11.10
N VAL A 186 -4.32 -10.55 -10.88
CA VAL A 186 -5.58 -11.29 -10.74
C VAL A 186 -6.37 -10.78 -9.55
N LEU A 187 -5.74 -10.66 -8.38
CA LEU A 187 -6.38 -10.14 -7.18
C LEU A 187 -6.83 -8.68 -7.37
N LEU A 188 -6.00 -7.84 -8.00
CA LEU A 188 -6.36 -6.47 -8.36
C LEU A 188 -7.66 -6.42 -9.18
N GLY A 189 -7.76 -7.26 -10.21
CA GLY A 189 -8.96 -7.36 -11.05
C GLY A 189 -10.20 -7.83 -10.26
N ILE A 190 -10.03 -8.86 -9.43
CA ILE A 190 -11.12 -9.35 -8.56
C ILE A 190 -11.62 -8.24 -7.62
N LEU A 191 -10.71 -7.50 -6.97
CA LEU A 191 -11.09 -6.44 -6.04
C LEU A 191 -11.74 -5.25 -6.74
N LEU A 192 -11.33 -4.92 -7.96
CA LEU A 192 -12.02 -3.94 -8.79
C LEU A 192 -13.45 -4.38 -9.12
N VAL A 193 -13.66 -5.67 -9.41
CA VAL A 193 -15.00 -6.22 -9.62
C VAL A 193 -15.83 -6.14 -8.35
N VAL A 194 -15.28 -6.48 -7.19
CA VAL A 194 -15.96 -6.34 -5.89
C VAL A 194 -16.39 -4.90 -5.64
N ASN A 195 -15.52 -3.92 -5.95
CA ASN A 195 -15.85 -2.49 -5.82
C ASN A 195 -17.06 -2.07 -6.66
N LEU A 196 -17.39 -2.75 -7.76
CA LEU A 196 -18.58 -2.44 -8.55
C LEU A 196 -19.89 -2.82 -7.84
N PHE A 197 -19.83 -3.68 -6.83
CA PHE A 197 -20.98 -4.20 -6.09
C PHE A 197 -21.10 -3.64 -4.66
N THR A 198 -20.20 -2.75 -4.26
CA THR A 198 -20.15 -2.17 -2.91
C THR A 198 -20.53 -0.69 -2.96
#